data_AF-A0A2S6AYM2-F1
#
_entry.id   AF-A0A2S6AYM2-F1
#
_cell.length_a   1.000
_cell.length_b   1.000
_cell.length_c   1.000
_cell.angle_alpha   90.00
_cell.angle_beta   90.00
_cell.angle_gamma   90.00
#
_symmetry.space_group_name_H-M   'P 1'
#
loop_
_entity.id
_entity.type
_entity.pdbx_description
1 polymer ?
#
loop_
_entity_poly.entity_id
_entity_poly.type
_entity_poly.pdbx_seq_one_letter_code
_entity_poly.pdbx_strand_id
1 'polypeptide(L)' 'NNASAGNARITNFAGGHTDFLDNGSAEQATLVNQGGGLVDFFDNTTADKATVVNNAGGTVRISKLGATGINIGSLQG' A
#
# COMPACT_ATOMS: atom_id res chain seq x y z
N ASN A 1 1.56 -11.41 12.54
CA ASN A 1 2.31 -10.21 13.02
C ASN A 1 1.44 -8.99 12.73
N ASN A 2 1.30 -8.02 13.64
CA ASN A 2 0.45 -6.84 13.43
C ASN A 2 1.34 -5.59 13.39
N ALA A 3 1.71 -5.15 12.18
CA ALA A 3 2.52 -3.96 11.95
C ALA A 3 1.69 -2.87 11.29
N SER A 4 1.97 -1.61 11.63
CA SER A 4 1.23 -0.45 11.14
C SER A 4 2.16 0.63 10.62
N ALA A 5 1.83 1.24 9.48
CA ALA A 5 2.47 2.45 8.99
C ALA A 5 1.94 3.73 9.67
N GLY A 6 0.88 3.64 10.48
CA GLY A 6 0.31 4.76 11.22
C GLY A 6 -0.08 5.93 10.32
N ASN A 7 0.52 7.09 10.57
CA ASN A 7 0.34 8.33 9.80
C ASN A 7 1.57 8.66 8.94
N ALA A 8 2.42 7.68 8.64
CA ALA A 8 3.67 7.93 7.92
C ALA A 8 3.43 8.40 6.48
N ARG A 9 4.37 9.19 5.96
CA ARG A 9 4.49 9.45 4.53
C ARG A 9 5.64 8.61 3.98
N ILE A 10 5.32 7.64 3.14
CA ILE A 10 6.28 6.70 2.55
C ILE A 10 6.36 6.96 1.05
N THR A 11 7.57 7.13 0.53
CA THR A 11 7.79 7.32 -0.92
C THR A 11 8.61 6.16 -1.45
N ASN A 12 8.05 5.40 -2.40
CA ASN A 12 8.76 4.34 -3.11
C ASN A 12 9.29 4.90 -4.43
N PHE A 13 10.60 5.00 -4.54
CA PHE A 13 11.29 5.35 -5.79
C PHE A 13 11.49 4.10 -6.67
N ALA A 14 12.08 4.29 -7.85
CA ALA A 14 12.42 3.18 -8.74
C ALA A 14 13.21 2.08 -8.01
N GLY A 15 12.73 0.83 -8.08
CA GLY A 15 13.29 -0.32 -7.36
C GLY A 15 12.96 -0.38 -5.87
N GLY A 16 12.28 0.63 -5.33
CA GLY A 16 11.79 0.67 -3.95
C GLY A 16 10.50 -0.13 -3.78
N HIS A 17 10.36 -0.76 -2.61
CA HIS A 17 9.22 -1.58 -2.27
C HIS A 17 8.74 -1.28 -0.85
N THR A 18 7.43 -1.03 -0.70
CA THR A 18 6.73 -1.13 0.58
C THR A 18 5.73 -2.27 0.55
N ASP A 19 5.93 -3.24 1.44
CA ASP A 19 5.06 -4.40 1.62
C ASP A 19 4.19 -4.25 2.88
N PHE A 20 2.89 -4.41 2.71
CA PHE A 20 1.97 -4.73 3.81
C PHE A 20 1.65 -6.22 3.70
N LEU A 21 1.90 -6.98 4.77
CA LEU A 21 1.82 -8.45 4.79
C LEU A 21 0.95 -8.94 5.95
N ASP A 22 0.43 -10.17 5.83
CA ASP A 22 -0.39 -10.85 6.85
C ASP A 22 -1.53 -9.95 7.36
N ASN A 23 -1.46 -9.49 8.62
CA ASN A 23 -2.45 -8.60 9.25
C ASN A 23 -1.92 -7.15 9.36
N GLY A 24 -1.00 -6.76 8.49
CA GLY A 24 -0.43 -5.42 8.45
C GLY A 24 -1.44 -4.35 8.02
N SER A 25 -1.21 -3.10 8.43
CA SER A 25 -2.08 -1.98 8.08
C SER A 25 -1.31 -0.77 7.56
N ALA A 26 -1.80 -0.20 6.45
CA ALA A 26 -1.40 1.13 6.02
C ALA A 26 -2.05 2.24 6.85
N GLU A 27 -3.05 1.94 7.69
CA GLU A 27 -3.82 2.91 8.49
C GLU A 27 -4.12 4.22 7.72
N GLN A 28 -3.52 5.34 8.14
CA GLN A 28 -3.72 6.69 7.61
C GLN A 28 -2.49 7.14 6.80
N ALA A 29 -1.61 6.21 6.43
CA ALA A 29 -0.38 6.52 5.73
C ALA A 29 -0.65 7.12 4.35
N THR A 30 0.24 8.02 3.96
CA THR A 30 0.32 8.52 2.59
C THR A 30 1.43 7.78 1.86
N LEU A 31 1.06 6.93 0.91
CA LEU A 31 1.95 6.13 0.09
C LEU A 31 2.11 6.81 -1.27
N VAL A 32 3.30 7.32 -1.57
CA VAL A 32 3.63 7.88 -2.88
C VAL A 32 4.49 6.90 -3.64
N ASN A 33 3.90 6.30 -4.65
CA ASN A 33 4.57 5.32 -5.48
C ASN A 33 5.02 5.98 -6.78
N GLN A 34 6.33 6.13 -6.94
CA GLN A 34 6.94 6.74 -8.13
C GLN A 34 7.13 5.70 -9.23
N GLY A 35 7.49 6.16 -10.43
CA GLY A 35 7.81 5.29 -11.56
C GLY A 35 8.85 4.22 -11.19
N GLY A 36 8.52 2.94 -11.46
CA GLY A 36 9.35 1.79 -11.10
C GLY A 36 9.31 1.39 -9.62
N GLY A 37 8.50 2.06 -8.79
CA GLY A 37 8.23 1.70 -7.39
C GLY A 37 7.07 0.72 -7.25
N LEU A 38 7.03 0.05 -6.09
CA LEU A 38 6.01 -0.92 -5.75
C LEU A 38 5.42 -0.67 -4.34
N VAL A 39 4.09 -0.67 -4.26
CA VAL A 39 3.34 -0.88 -3.03
C VAL A 39 2.57 -2.19 -3.16
N ASP A 40 2.79 -3.13 -2.26
CA ASP A 40 2.11 -4.44 -2.27
C ASP A 40 1.25 -4.61 -1.01
N PHE A 41 -0.01 -4.96 -1.23
CA PHE A 41 -0.97 -5.36 -0.20
C PHE A 41 -1.21 -6.87 -0.35
N PHE A 42 -0.71 -7.62 0.62
CA PHE A 42 -0.64 -9.08 0.56
C PHE A 42 -1.35 -9.74 1.75
N ASP A 43 -2.21 -10.72 1.45
CA ASP A 43 -3.01 -11.47 2.43
C ASP A 43 -4.08 -10.63 3.14
N ASN A 44 -4.12 -10.56 4.48
CA ASN A 44 -5.21 -9.95 5.24
C ASN A 44 -4.91 -8.51 5.70
N THR A 45 -4.42 -7.69 4.77
CA THR A 45 -4.00 -6.31 5.08
C THR A 45 -5.14 -5.30 5.01
N THR A 46 -5.00 -4.18 5.72
CA THR A 46 -5.97 -3.07 5.69
C THR A 46 -5.35 -1.76 5.20
N ALA A 47 -6.14 -0.98 4.46
CA ALA A 47 -5.72 0.33 3.93
C ALA A 47 -6.88 1.35 3.88
N ASP A 48 -7.92 1.12 4.70
CA ASP A 48 -9.21 1.81 4.64
C ASP A 48 -9.14 3.33 4.73
N LYS A 49 -8.08 3.88 5.35
CA LYS A 49 -7.86 5.33 5.50
C LYS A 49 -6.57 5.81 4.82
N ALA A 50 -5.87 4.92 4.12
CA ALA A 50 -4.62 5.26 3.47
C ALA A 50 -4.88 6.09 2.21
N THR A 51 -3.92 6.96 1.89
CA THR A 51 -3.89 7.68 0.62
C THR A 51 -2.76 7.12 -0.24
N VAL A 52 -3.11 6.53 -1.37
CA VAL A 52 -2.14 5.99 -2.33
C VAL A 52 -2.11 6.86 -3.57
N VAL A 53 -0.95 7.47 -3.83
CA VAL A 53 -0.66 8.22 -5.05
C VAL A 53 0.27 7.37 -5.90
N ASN A 54 -0.27 6.75 -6.94
CA ASN A 54 0.45 5.89 -7.87
C ASN A 54 0.81 6.64 -9.15
N ASN A 55 1.95 7.32 -9.13
CA ASN A 55 2.43 8.09 -10.27
C ASN A 55 2.75 7.20 -11.48
N ALA A 56 2.84 7.80 -12.66
CA ALA A 56 3.11 7.10 -13.92
C ALA A 56 4.29 6.12 -13.81
N GLY A 57 4.03 4.86 -14.17
CA GLY A 57 5.00 3.76 -14.10
C GLY A 57 5.16 3.12 -12.72
N GLY A 58 4.46 3.60 -11.69
CA GLY A 58 4.35 2.96 -10.39
C GLY A 58 3.36 1.78 -10.42
N THR A 59 3.63 0.76 -9.61
CA THR A 59 2.72 -0.39 -9.43
C THR A 59 2.14 -0.44 -8.02
N VAL A 60 0.81 -0.51 -7.94
CA VAL A 60 0.11 -0.99 -6.74
C VAL A 60 -0.32 -2.42 -7.00
N ARG A 61 0.13 -3.36 -6.15
CA ARG A 61 -0.26 -4.76 -6.22
C ARG A 61 -1.19 -5.10 -5.06
N ILE A 62 -2.21 -5.88 -5.37
CA ILE A 62 -3.14 -6.47 -4.41
C ILE A 62 -3.13 -7.96 -4.70
N SER A 63 -2.74 -8.80 -3.74
CA SER A 63 -2.57 -10.23 -4.00
C SER A 63 -2.85 -11.12 -2.78
N LYS A 64 -3.25 -12.36 -3.07
CA LYS A 64 -3.55 -13.42 -2.09
C LYS A 64 -4.47 -13.02 -0.94
N LEU A 65 -5.43 -12.13 -1.18
CA LEU A 65 -6.34 -11.68 -0.14
C LEU A 65 -7.07 -12.86 0.51
N GLY A 66 -6.96 -12.97 1.84
CA GLY A 66 -7.75 -13.93 2.62
C GLY A 66 -9.24 -13.54 2.70
N ALA A 67 -9.53 -12.24 2.51
CA ALA A 67 -10.88 -11.68 2.40
C ALA A 67 -11.29 -11.48 0.93
N THR A 68 -12.58 -11.22 0.69
CA THR A 68 -13.15 -10.99 -0.65
C THR A 68 -12.63 -9.73 -1.36
N GLY A 69 -11.82 -8.90 -0.70
CA GLY A 69 -11.27 -7.67 -1.23
C GLY A 69 -10.50 -6.88 -0.17
N ILE A 70 -9.98 -5.73 -0.59
CA ILE A 70 -9.35 -4.73 0.29
C ILE A 70 -9.98 -3.36 0.00
N ASN A 71 -10.18 -2.57 1.05
CA ASN A 71 -10.52 -1.16 0.90
C ASN A 71 -9.25 -0.32 0.93
N ILE A 72 -9.15 0.63 0.01
CA ILE A 72 -8.11 1.65 0.01
C ILE A 72 -8.81 3.00 0.14
N GLY A 73 -8.46 3.78 1.16
CA GLY A 73 -9.14 5.05 1.45
C GLY A 73 -9.19 5.99 0.24
N SER A 74 -8.06 6.16 -0.43
CA SER A 74 -8.03 6.70 -1.80
C SER A 74 -6.89 6.11 -2.61
N LEU A 75 -7.15 5.84 -3.89
CA LEU A 75 -6.14 5.45 -4.87
C LEU A 75 -6.22 6.41 -6.05
N GLN A 76 -5.12 7.12 -6.32
CA GLN A 76 -4.99 8.15 -7.34
C GLN A 76 -3.85 7.78 -8.29
N GLY A 77 -3.94 8.14 -9.58
CA GLY A 77 -2.89 7.91 -10.57
C GLY A 77 -2.92 8.92 -11.71
#